data_AF-A0A7S3IJF7-F1
#
_entry.id   AF-A0A7S3IJF7-F1
#
_cell.length_a   1.000
_cell.length_b   1.000
_cell.length_c   1.000
_cell.angle_alpha   90.00
_cell.angle_beta   90.00
_cell.angle_gamma   90.00
#
_symmetry.space_group_name_H-M   'P 1'
#
loop_
_entity.id
_entity.type
_entity.pdbx_description
1 polymer ?
#
loop_
_entity_poly.entity_id
_entity_poly.type
_entity_poly.pdbx_seq_one_letter_code
_entity_poly.pdbx_strand_id
1 'polypeptide(L)'
;DVNVPKFLKDDLPLFENIISDLFPGVQRPEIDLGQLMVQMRESSKALNNQPTENFLAKITQLYDTIQVRHGLMIVGPTGGGKTQNYKTLAHAMTQIRHLDSFEKVNYHILNPKSILQGQLYGDFDPQTTEWQDGILAKIIQECAKDESPEKHWVMFDGPVDAIWIENMNT
;
A
#
# COMPACT_ATOMS: atom_id res chain seq x y z
N ASP A 1 -7.86 -0.37 12.31
CA ASP A 1 -8.26 1.06 12.47
C ASP A 1 -7.54 1.91 11.43
N VAL A 2 -8.26 2.73 10.66
CA VAL A 2 -7.74 3.46 9.49
C VAL A 2 -7.30 4.89 9.83
N ASN A 3 -7.64 5.40 11.02
CA ASN A 3 -7.35 6.77 11.41
C ASN A 3 -5.99 6.90 12.11
N VAL A 4 -5.68 5.97 13.01
CA VAL A 4 -4.38 5.87 13.72
C VAL A 4 -3.17 6.07 12.80
N PRO A 5 -3.04 5.42 11.61
CA PRO A 5 -1.86 5.60 10.76
C PRO A 5 -1.70 6.99 10.14
N LYS A 6 -2.72 7.86 10.20
CA LYS A 6 -2.68 9.23 9.66
C LYS A 6 -2.16 10.26 10.64
N PHE A 7 -2.10 9.93 11.93
CA PHE A 7 -1.73 10.85 12.99
C PHE A 7 -0.23 10.86 13.24
N LEU A 8 0.28 12.01 13.71
CA LEU A 8 1.59 12.06 14.33
C LEU A 8 1.54 11.41 15.72
N LYS A 9 2.70 11.02 16.25
CA LYS A 9 2.80 10.39 17.57
C LYS A 9 2.16 11.26 18.67
N ASP A 10 2.34 12.56 18.57
CA ASP A 10 1.86 13.53 19.56
C ASP A 10 0.34 13.78 19.46
N ASP A 11 -0.27 13.45 18.31
CA ASP A 11 -1.70 13.59 18.10
C ASP A 11 -2.50 12.37 18.60
N LEU A 12 -1.84 11.21 18.77
CA LEU A 12 -2.51 9.98 19.19
C LEU A 12 -3.20 10.10 20.57
N PRO A 13 -2.56 10.67 21.62
CA PRO A 13 -3.22 10.84 22.91
C PRO A 13 -4.42 11.80 22.82
N LEU A 14 -4.33 12.84 21.99
CA LEU A 14 -5.44 13.77 21.78
C LEU A 14 -6.62 13.08 21.11
N PHE A 15 -6.36 12.28 20.06
CA PHE A 15 -7.38 11.49 19.39
C PHE A 15 -8.04 10.47 20.34
N GLU A 16 -7.25 9.77 21.16
CA GLU A 16 -7.77 8.81 22.14
C GLU A 16 -8.66 9.47 23.19
N ASN A 17 -8.27 10.65 23.69
CA ASN A 17 -9.08 11.42 24.61
C ASN A 17 -10.42 11.85 23.98
N ILE A 18 -10.41 12.32 22.73
CA ILE A 18 -11.64 12.69 22.01
C ILE A 18 -12.55 11.46 21.85
N ILE A 19 -11.99 10.30 21.48
CA ILE A 19 -12.78 9.07 21.32
C ILE A 19 -13.37 8.62 22.67
N SER A 20 -12.59 8.68 23.75
CA SER A 20 -13.07 8.29 25.09
C SER A 20 -14.17 9.21 25.61
N ASP A 21 -14.13 10.50 25.26
CA ASP A 21 -15.15 11.48 25.64
C ASP A 21 -16.44 11.29 24.83
N LEU A 22 -16.32 11.05 23.52
CA LEU A 22 -17.47 10.83 22.63
C LEU A 22 -18.14 9.47 22.81
N PHE A 23 -17.39 8.42 23.18
CA PHE A 23 -17.91 7.06 23.33
C PHE A 23 -17.52 6.43 24.69
N PRO A 24 -18.09 6.92 25.81
CA PRO A 24 -17.73 6.43 27.13
C PRO A 24 -18.05 4.94 27.32
N GLY A 25 -17.10 4.18 27.85
CA GLY A 25 -17.29 2.75 28.15
C GLY A 25 -17.26 1.81 26.94
N VAL A 26 -17.09 2.33 25.72
CA VAL A 26 -16.94 1.52 24.51
C VAL A 26 -15.46 1.16 24.33
N GLN A 27 -15.16 -0.13 24.39
CA GLN A 27 -13.82 -0.64 24.08
C GLN A 27 -13.68 -0.96 22.60
N ARG A 28 -12.49 -0.70 22.04
CA ARG A 28 -12.20 -1.05 20.65
C ARG A 28 -12.07 -2.58 20.54
N PRO A 29 -12.70 -3.22 19.54
CA PRO A 29 -12.49 -4.63 19.29
C PRO A 29 -11.04 -4.85 18.83
N GLU A 30 -10.37 -5.84 19.43
CA GLU A 30 -9.06 -6.30 18.96
C GLU A 30 -9.27 -7.21 17.74
N ILE A 31 -8.60 -6.87 16.63
CA ILE A 31 -8.58 -7.72 15.44
C ILE A 31 -7.43 -8.71 15.62
N ASP A 32 -7.76 -9.99 15.77
CA ASP A 32 -6.76 -11.05 15.83
C ASP A 32 -6.26 -11.37 14.42
N LEU A 33 -5.05 -10.90 14.11
CA LEU A 33 -4.33 -11.21 12.87
C LEU A 33 -3.41 -12.44 13.02
N GLY A 34 -3.58 -13.26 14.06
CA GLY A 34 -2.63 -14.26 14.57
C GLY A 34 -1.71 -14.91 13.54
N GLN A 35 -2.27 -15.63 12.56
CA GLN A 35 -1.48 -16.31 11.53
C GLN A 35 -0.66 -15.35 10.65
N LEU A 36 -1.26 -14.23 10.26
CA LEU A 36 -0.57 -13.19 9.49
C LEU A 36 0.56 -12.56 10.31
N MET A 37 0.37 -12.31 11.60
CA MET A 37 1.41 -11.75 12.48
C MET A 37 2.60 -12.69 12.63
N VAL A 38 2.36 -13.99 12.80
CA VAL A 38 3.43 -15.01 12.81
C VAL A 38 4.18 -14.98 11.47
N GLN A 39 3.44 -15.01 10.36
CA GLN A 39 4.04 -15.00 9.03
C GLN A 39 4.80 -13.70 8.71
N MET A 40 4.35 -12.54 9.21
CA MET A 40 5.07 -11.27 9.07
C MET A 40 6.42 -11.32 9.79
N ARG A 41 6.49 -11.94 10.98
CA ARG A 41 7.76 -12.11 11.72
C ARG A 41 8.72 -13.02 10.97
N GLU A 42 8.24 -14.13 10.41
CA GLU A 42 9.05 -15.04 9.60
C GLU A 42 9.52 -14.41 8.30
N SER A 43 8.61 -13.73 7.58
CA SER A 43 8.90 -13.02 6.34
C SER A 43 9.90 -11.89 6.56
N SER A 44 9.81 -11.19 7.71
CA SER A 44 10.81 -10.18 8.09
C SER A 44 12.21 -10.79 8.13
N LYS A 45 12.36 -11.94 8.80
CA LYS A 45 13.65 -12.64 8.91
C LYS A 45 14.13 -13.18 7.57
N ALA A 46 13.23 -13.76 6.77
CA ALA A 46 13.55 -14.27 5.43
C ALA A 46 14.06 -13.17 4.49
N LEU A 47 13.55 -11.94 4.66
CA LEU A 47 13.98 -10.75 3.94
C LEU A 47 15.13 -9.99 4.63
N ASN A 48 15.83 -10.62 5.59
CA ASN A 48 16.96 -10.05 6.34
C ASN A 48 16.64 -8.79 7.17
N ASN A 49 15.43 -8.68 7.68
CA ASN A 49 15.00 -7.57 8.55
C ASN A 49 14.85 -7.99 10.00
N GLN A 50 14.96 -7.01 10.89
CA GLN A 50 14.67 -7.21 12.31
C GLN A 50 13.17 -6.96 12.56
N PRO A 51 12.40 -7.98 13.01
CA PRO A 51 10.97 -7.85 13.27
C PRO A 51 10.73 -7.13 14.60
N THR A 52 11.04 -5.83 14.65
CA THR A 52 10.73 -4.98 15.81
C THR A 52 9.22 -4.77 15.92
N GLU A 53 8.70 -4.57 17.13
CA GLU A 53 7.26 -4.36 17.34
C GLU A 53 6.72 -3.15 16.56
N ASN A 54 7.49 -2.05 16.49
CA ASN A 54 7.11 -0.88 15.71
C ASN A 54 7.03 -1.19 14.20
N PHE A 55 7.98 -1.98 13.68
CA PHE A 55 7.99 -2.36 12.27
C PHE A 55 6.76 -3.23 11.93
N LEU A 56 6.49 -4.24 12.76
CA LEU A 56 5.32 -5.10 12.59
C LEU A 56 4.01 -4.31 12.72
N ALA A 57 3.89 -3.42 13.71
CA ALA A 57 2.72 -2.57 13.87
C ALA A 57 2.48 -1.68 12.64
N LYS A 58 3.53 -1.17 11.98
CA LYS A 58 3.40 -0.43 10.72
C LYS A 58 2.97 -1.31 9.55
N ILE A 59 3.41 -2.56 9.49
CA ILE A 59 2.94 -3.52 8.49
C ILE A 59 1.46 -3.88 8.73
N THR A 60 1.05 -4.07 9.97
CA THR A 60 -0.35 -4.27 10.36
C THR A 60 -1.23 -3.08 9.96
N GLN A 61 -0.80 -1.85 10.24
CA GLN A 61 -1.50 -0.64 9.83
C GLN A 61 -1.63 -0.54 8.30
N LEU A 62 -0.60 -0.94 7.56
CA LEU A 62 -0.65 -1.01 6.10
C LEU A 62 -1.70 -2.02 5.63
N TYR A 63 -1.70 -3.24 6.20
CA TYR A 63 -2.70 -4.26 5.88
C TYR A 63 -4.13 -3.78 6.12
N ASP A 64 -4.41 -3.25 7.32
CA ASP A 64 -5.73 -2.70 7.67
C ASP A 64 -6.19 -1.63 6.67
N THR A 65 -5.27 -0.76 6.24
CA THR A 65 -5.58 0.32 5.29
C THR A 65 -5.87 -0.22 3.89
N ILE A 66 -5.17 -1.28 3.46
CA ILE A 66 -5.41 -1.91 2.15
C ILE A 66 -6.80 -2.57 2.09
N GLN A 67 -7.30 -3.14 3.20
CA GLN A 67 -8.61 -3.78 3.23
C GLN A 67 -9.78 -2.80 3.04
N VAL A 68 -9.57 -1.52 3.37
CA VAL A 68 -10.63 -0.50 3.31
C VAL A 68 -10.45 0.53 2.20
N ARG A 69 -9.28 0.60 1.56
CA ARG A 69 -8.97 1.60 0.53
C ARG A 69 -8.15 0.99 -0.61
N HIS A 70 -8.59 1.28 -1.83
CA HIS A 70 -7.88 0.90 -3.06
C HIS A 70 -6.65 1.79 -3.34
N GLY A 71 -6.62 3.01 -2.79
CA GLY A 71 -5.51 3.95 -2.91
C GLY A 71 -5.04 4.46 -1.54
N LEU A 72 -3.73 4.44 -1.32
CA LEU A 72 -3.08 4.93 -0.10
C LEU A 72 -1.67 5.43 -0.40
N MET A 73 -1.10 6.18 0.54
CA MET A 73 0.29 6.64 0.48
C MET A 73 1.08 6.07 1.65
N ILE A 74 2.27 5.52 1.37
CA ILE A 74 3.22 5.12 2.42
C ILE A 74 4.19 6.28 2.62
N VAL A 75 3.97 7.06 3.67
CA VAL A 75 4.73 8.30 3.94
C VAL A 75 5.75 8.08 5.04
N GLY A 76 6.94 8.66 4.87
CA GLY A 76 8.01 8.59 5.86
C GLY A 76 9.37 9.00 5.28
N PRO A 77 10.39 9.20 6.13
CA PRO A 77 11.72 9.62 5.69
C PRO A 77 12.43 8.56 4.83
N THR A 78 13.47 8.98 4.12
CA THR A 78 14.41 8.06 3.44
C THR A 78 15.04 7.11 4.45
N GLY A 79 15.15 5.82 4.10
CA GLY A 79 15.64 4.79 5.03
C GLY A 79 14.63 4.38 6.12
N GLY A 80 13.43 4.97 6.17
CA GLY A 80 12.40 4.65 7.17
C GLY A 80 11.67 3.32 6.99
N GLY A 81 12.22 2.38 6.22
CA GLY A 81 11.65 1.02 6.06
C GLY A 81 10.41 0.91 5.18
N LYS A 82 9.95 1.99 4.51
CA LYS A 82 8.75 2.01 3.65
C LYS A 82 8.73 0.86 2.63
N THR A 83 9.82 0.70 1.88
CA THR A 83 9.96 -0.36 0.89
C THR A 83 9.86 -1.74 1.51
N GLN A 84 10.41 -1.88 2.71
CA GLN A 84 10.46 -3.16 3.38
C GLN A 84 9.13 -3.52 4.05
N ASN A 85 8.33 -2.53 4.46
CA ASN A 85 6.99 -2.76 4.99
C ASN A 85 6.11 -3.50 3.97
N TYR A 86 5.95 -2.94 2.77
CA TYR A 86 5.07 -3.55 1.77
C TYR A 86 5.66 -4.87 1.24
N LYS A 87 6.99 -4.98 1.07
CA LYS A 87 7.63 -6.23 0.64
C LYS A 87 7.41 -7.35 1.65
N THR A 88 7.54 -7.04 2.94
CA THR A 88 7.31 -8.01 4.02
C THR A 88 5.84 -8.43 4.08
N LEU A 89 4.91 -7.48 3.91
CA LEU A 89 3.47 -7.79 3.85
C LEU A 89 3.13 -8.68 2.66
N ALA A 90 3.58 -8.31 1.46
CA ALA A 90 3.34 -9.06 0.23
C ALA A 90 3.90 -10.48 0.32
N HIS A 91 5.13 -10.61 0.82
CA HIS A 91 5.74 -11.91 1.06
C HIS A 91 4.94 -12.72 2.08
N ALA A 92 4.54 -12.12 3.21
CA ALA A 92 3.77 -12.81 4.23
C ALA A 92 2.44 -13.34 3.68
N MET A 93 1.63 -12.48 3.05
CA MET A 93 0.37 -12.87 2.42
C MET A 93 0.54 -13.98 1.39
N THR A 94 1.62 -13.92 0.60
CA THR A 94 1.92 -14.93 -0.43
C THR A 94 2.28 -16.31 0.16
N GLN A 95 2.94 -16.34 1.33
CA GLN A 95 3.27 -17.61 2.00
C GLN A 95 2.03 -18.29 2.60
N ILE A 96 1.10 -17.49 3.15
CA ILE A 96 -0.15 -18.00 3.74
C ILE A 96 -1.35 -18.01 2.78
N ARG A 97 -1.11 -17.89 1.47
CA ARG A 97 -2.15 -17.88 0.42
C ARG A 97 -3.08 -19.10 0.38
N HIS A 98 -2.75 -20.15 1.13
CA HIS A 98 -3.53 -21.38 1.26
C HIS A 98 -4.60 -21.29 2.36
N LEU A 99 -4.58 -20.22 3.18
CA LEU A 99 -5.62 -19.93 4.16
C LEU A 99 -6.73 -19.09 3.49
N ASP A 100 -7.99 -19.28 3.90
CA ASP A 100 -9.23 -18.74 3.30
C ASP A 100 -9.40 -17.20 3.35
N SER A 101 -8.33 -16.41 3.36
CA SER A 101 -8.41 -14.94 3.40
C SER A 101 -7.20 -14.24 2.78
N PHE A 102 -6.26 -14.99 2.21
CA PHE A 102 -5.01 -14.45 1.69
C PHE A 102 -4.75 -14.92 0.27
N GLU A 103 -4.15 -14.02 -0.48
CA GLU A 103 -3.88 -14.17 -1.90
C GLU A 103 -2.41 -13.87 -2.13
N LYS A 104 -1.82 -14.47 -3.18
CA LYS A 104 -0.48 -14.08 -3.61
C LYS A 104 -0.51 -12.62 -4.05
N VAL A 105 0.50 -11.87 -3.66
CA VAL A 105 0.59 -10.43 -3.94
C VAL A 105 1.72 -10.18 -4.91
N ASN A 106 1.37 -9.62 -6.07
CA ASN A 106 2.30 -9.08 -7.05
C ASN A 106 2.34 -7.56 -6.91
N TYR A 107 3.52 -6.96 -7.03
CA TYR A 107 3.66 -5.51 -7.05
C TYR A 107 4.38 -5.04 -8.30
N HIS A 108 3.82 -4.01 -8.93
CA HIS A 108 4.31 -3.38 -10.15
C HIS A 108 4.81 -1.99 -9.80
N ILE A 109 6.11 -1.75 -9.89
CA ILE A 109 6.73 -0.51 -9.41
C ILE A 109 7.08 0.36 -10.60
N LEU A 110 6.67 1.63 -10.56
CA LEU A 110 7.09 2.65 -11.51
C LEU A 110 7.50 3.93 -10.79
N ASN A 111 8.46 4.65 -11.36
CA ASN A 111 8.80 5.99 -10.91
C ASN A 111 8.14 7.01 -11.86
N PRO A 112 7.04 7.68 -11.45
CA PRO A 112 6.30 8.58 -12.34
C PRO A 112 7.12 9.77 -12.81
N LYS A 113 8.17 10.16 -12.08
CA LYS A 113 9.05 11.28 -12.45
C LYS A 113 10.24 10.88 -13.32
N SER A 114 10.42 9.58 -13.59
CA SER A 114 11.45 9.08 -14.51
C SER A 114 11.03 9.10 -15.98
N ILE A 115 9.75 9.37 -16.25
CA ILE A 115 9.14 9.36 -17.58
C ILE A 115 8.30 10.62 -17.80
N LEU A 116 7.99 10.91 -19.06
CA LEU A 116 7.11 12.02 -19.42
C LEU A 116 5.65 11.70 -19.07
N GLN A 117 4.85 12.72 -18.81
CA GLN A 117 3.42 12.56 -18.49
C GLN A 117 2.65 11.82 -19.58
N GLY A 118 2.92 12.14 -20.85
CA GLY A 118 2.35 11.43 -22.00
C GLY A 118 2.80 9.96 -22.08
N GLN A 119 4.00 9.62 -21.63
CA GLN A 119 4.45 8.23 -21.54
C GLN A 119 3.86 7.49 -20.34
N LEU A 120 3.49 8.20 -19.27
CA LEU A 120 2.86 7.64 -18.08
C LEU A 120 1.39 7.30 -18.35
N TYR A 121 0.62 8.27 -18.82
CA TYR A 121 -0.84 8.17 -18.99
C TYR A 121 -1.28 7.87 -20.42
N GLY A 122 -0.46 8.20 -21.40
CA GLY A 122 -0.80 8.17 -22.81
C GLY A 122 -0.81 9.58 -23.39
N ASP A 123 -0.56 9.67 -24.70
CA ASP A 123 -0.56 10.92 -25.44
C ASP A 123 -1.04 10.70 -26.88
N PHE A 124 -1.49 11.77 -27.51
CA PHE A 124 -1.89 11.76 -28.90
C PHE A 124 -0.71 12.16 -29.79
N ASP A 125 -0.37 11.33 -30.77
CA ASP A 125 0.67 11.66 -31.73
C ASP A 125 0.11 12.65 -32.77
N PRO A 126 0.63 13.90 -32.83
CA PRO A 126 0.10 14.92 -33.73
C PRO A 126 0.38 14.62 -35.21
N GLN A 127 1.33 13.73 -35.54
CA GLN A 127 1.65 13.36 -36.91
C GLN A 127 0.78 12.21 -37.40
N THR A 128 0.59 11.16 -36.59
CA THR A 128 -0.19 9.98 -36.98
C THR A 128 -1.66 10.10 -36.63
N THR A 129 -2.03 11.05 -35.78
CA THR A 129 -3.38 11.20 -35.21
C THR A 129 -3.88 9.96 -34.45
N GLU A 130 -2.93 9.17 -33.93
CA GLU A 130 -3.23 7.97 -33.16
C GLU A 130 -2.98 8.19 -31.66
N TRP A 131 -3.80 7.54 -30.84
CA TRP A 131 -3.59 7.47 -29.40
C TRP A 131 -2.53 6.43 -29.07
N GLN A 132 -1.55 6.80 -28.24
CA GLN A 132 -0.55 5.88 -27.72
C GLN A 132 -0.77 5.68 -26.22
N ASP A 133 -1.02 4.43 -25.82
CA ASP A 133 -1.21 4.08 -24.41
C ASP A 133 0.09 4.26 -23.60
N GLY A 134 -0.05 4.94 -22.46
CA GLY A 134 1.02 5.08 -21.48
C GLY A 134 1.32 3.79 -20.73
N ILE A 135 2.47 3.75 -20.04
CA ILE A 135 2.92 2.57 -19.30
C ILE A 135 1.99 2.21 -18.15
N LEU A 136 1.36 3.20 -17.49
CA LEU A 136 0.41 2.93 -16.42
C LEU A 136 -0.83 2.22 -16.95
N ALA A 137 -1.36 2.69 -18.08
CA ALA A 137 -2.52 2.06 -18.72
C ALA A 137 -2.23 0.60 -19.08
N LYS A 138 -1.04 0.32 -19.63
CA LYS A 138 -0.61 -1.06 -19.95
C LYS A 138 -0.53 -1.95 -18.71
N ILE A 139 0.10 -1.47 -17.62
CA ILE A 139 0.18 -2.23 -16.36
C ILE A 139 -1.22 -2.52 -15.82
N ILE A 140 -2.12 -1.53 -15.80
CA ILE A 140 -3.49 -1.72 -15.32
C ILE A 140 -4.25 -2.72 -16.21
N GLN A 141 -4.10 -2.63 -17.53
CA GLN A 141 -4.71 -3.59 -18.47
C GLN A 141 -4.18 -5.01 -18.24
N GLU A 142 -2.89 -5.18 -17.97
CA GLU A 142 -2.30 -6.49 -17.64
C GLU A 142 -2.86 -7.04 -16.33
N CYS A 143 -2.93 -6.22 -15.27
CA CYS A 143 -3.55 -6.60 -14.00
C CYS A 143 -5.04 -6.97 -14.17
N ALA A 144 -5.78 -6.25 -15.01
CA ALA A 144 -7.20 -6.49 -15.23
C ALA A 144 -7.49 -7.72 -16.09
N LYS A 145 -6.51 -8.18 -16.89
CA LYS A 145 -6.59 -9.42 -17.67
C LYS A 145 -6.23 -10.66 -16.84
N ASP A 146 -5.64 -10.49 -15.67
CA ASP A 146 -5.33 -11.60 -14.78
C ASP A 146 -6.63 -12.10 -14.12
N GLU A 147 -7.05 -13.31 -14.51
CA GLU A 147 -8.24 -13.98 -13.96
C GLU A 147 -7.92 -14.80 -12.70
N SER A 148 -6.66 -14.82 -12.26
CA SER A 148 -6.26 -15.50 -11.03
C SER A 148 -6.75 -14.75 -9.79
N PRO A 149 -6.87 -15.42 -8.63
CA PRO A 149 -7.19 -14.75 -7.37
C PRO A 149 -5.99 -13.95 -6.80
N GLU A 150 -5.00 -13.59 -7.61
CA GLU A 150 -3.82 -12.87 -7.12
C GLU A 150 -4.11 -11.36 -6.96
N LYS A 151 -3.51 -10.72 -5.95
CA LYS A 151 -3.60 -9.27 -5.77
C LYS A 151 -2.49 -8.58 -6.55
N HIS A 152 -2.84 -7.50 -7.23
CA HIS A 152 -1.87 -6.61 -7.88
C HIS A 152 -1.81 -5.27 -7.17
N TRP A 153 -0.62 -4.88 -6.74
CA TRP A 153 -0.33 -3.56 -6.20
C TRP A 153 0.45 -2.75 -7.23
N VAL A 154 -0.16 -1.71 -7.78
CA VAL A 154 0.54 -0.75 -8.65
C VAL A 154 1.13 0.36 -7.77
N MET A 155 2.45 0.48 -7.76
CA MET A 155 3.19 1.34 -6.85
C MET A 155 3.93 2.43 -7.60
N PHE A 156 3.69 3.67 -7.20
CA PHE A 156 4.41 4.85 -7.68
C PHE A 156 5.56 5.18 -6.72
N ASP A 157 6.76 4.69 -7.01
CA ASP A 157 7.97 4.91 -6.20
C ASP A 157 8.77 6.11 -6.74
N GLY A 158 8.39 7.30 -6.27
CA GLY A 158 9.01 8.55 -6.67
C GLY A 158 8.43 9.75 -5.90
N PRO A 159 8.99 10.95 -6.10
CA PRO A 159 8.45 12.15 -5.49
C PRO A 159 7.05 12.46 -6.04
N VAL A 160 6.15 12.83 -5.14
CA VAL A 160 4.80 13.29 -5.50
C VAL A 160 4.89 14.72 -6.01
N ASP A 161 4.21 14.97 -7.13
CA ASP A 161 4.17 16.25 -7.84
C ASP A 161 2.73 16.47 -8.31
N ALA A 162 2.25 17.72 -8.19
CA ALA A 162 0.87 18.09 -8.50
C ALA A 162 0.47 17.68 -9.92
N ILE A 163 1.38 17.82 -10.89
CA ILE A 163 1.08 17.65 -12.31
C ILE A 163 0.66 16.20 -12.62
N TRP A 164 1.37 15.21 -12.07
CA TRP A 164 1.03 13.82 -12.36
C TRP A 164 -0.06 13.28 -11.43
N ILE A 165 -0.07 13.68 -10.15
CA ILE A 165 -1.02 13.13 -9.17
C ILE A 165 -2.46 13.58 -9.47
N GLU A 166 -2.67 14.79 -9.98
CA GLU A 166 -4.01 15.32 -10.26
C GLU A 166 -4.73 14.54 -11.37
N ASN A 167 -3.99 14.02 -12.36
CA ASN A 167 -4.57 13.20 -13.42
C ASN A 167 -5.09 11.84 -12.93
N MET A 168 -4.72 11.38 -11.72
CA MET A 168 -5.31 10.17 -11.12
C MET A 168 -6.65 10.43 -10.42
N ASN A 169 -6.98 11.69 -10.13
CA ASN A 169 -8.25 12.05 -9.48
C ASN A 169 -9.41 12.22 -10.47
N THR A 170 -9.12 12.14 -11.78
CA THR A 170 -10.12 12.23 -12.85
C THR A 170 -10.54 10.82 -13.25
#